data_AF-A0A0S9QU22-F1
#
_entry.id   AF-A0A0S9QU22-F1
#
_cell.length_a   1.000
_cell.length_b   1.000
_cell.length_c   1.000
_cell.angle_alpha   90.00
_cell.angle_beta   90.00
_cell.angle_gamma   90.00
#
_symmetry.space_group_name_H-M   'P 1'
#
loop_
_entity.id
_entity.type
_entity.pdbx_description
1 polymer ?
#
loop_
_entity_poly.entity_id
_entity_poly.type
_entity_poly.pdbx_seq_one_letter_code
_entity_poly.pdbx_strand_id
1 'polypeptide(L)' 'MALTDQGFRCIAHDRRGHGRSSQTWSGHDMDTYAADLAAVVGALGATNAVHVGHSTGGCEALR' A
#
# COMPACT_ATOMS: atom_id res chain seq x y z
N MET A 1 12.07 8.92 11.07
CA MET A 1 11.08 9.13 9.99
C MET A 1 9.98 9.98 10.60
N ALA A 2 9.64 11.14 10.02
CA ALA A 2 8.84 12.17 10.71
C ALA A 2 7.59 11.65 11.45
N LEU A 3 6.83 10.73 10.87
CA LEU A 3 5.65 10.13 11.53
C LEU A 3 6.01 9.07 12.58
N THR A 4 7.01 8.24 12.34
CA THR A 4 7.49 7.24 13.32
C THR A 4 8.08 7.92 14.55
N ASP A 5 8.79 9.04 14.36
CA ASP A 5 9.38 9.83 15.44
C ASP A 5 8.30 10.49 16.32
N GLN A 6 7.06 10.60 15.81
CA GLN A 6 5.87 11.07 16.53
C GLN A 6 5.04 9.92 17.12
N GLY A 7 5.54 8.69 17.11
CA GLY A 7 4.89 7.52 17.72
C GLY A 7 3.90 6.78 16.82
N PHE A 8 3.76 7.14 15.54
CA PHE A 8 2.89 6.42 14.62
C PHE A 8 3.55 5.15 14.06
N ARG A 9 2.81 4.05 14.04
CA ARG A 9 3.18 2.85 13.26
C ARG A 9 3.04 3.19 11.77
N CYS A 10 4.16 3.27 11.07
CA CYS A 10 4.21 3.55 9.64
C CYS A 10 4.42 2.26 8.84
N ILE A 11 3.58 2.02 7.83
CA ILE A 11 3.67 0.86 6.93
C ILE A 11 3.78 1.39 5.50
N ALA A 12 4.78 0.91 4.77
CA ALA A 12 4.92 1.15 3.34
C ALA A 12 5.18 -0.19 2.66
N HIS A 13 4.45 -0.47 1.59
CA HIS A 13 4.60 -1.69 0.80
C HIS A 13 5.05 -1.33 -0.62
N ASP A 14 5.82 -2.24 -1.24
CA ASP A 14 6.16 -2.10 -2.65
C ASP A 14 4.99 -2.70 -3.46
N ARG A 15 4.41 -1.93 -4.38
CA ARG A 15 3.37 -2.45 -5.30
C ARG A 15 3.90 -3.65 -6.09
N ARG A 16 3.05 -4.58 -6.51
CA ARG A 16 3.44 -5.64 -7.48
C ARG A 16 4.21 -5.05 -8.67
N GLY A 17 5.24 -5.75 -9.13
CA GLY A 17 6.17 -5.28 -10.17
C GLY A 17 7.11 -4.13 -9.77
N HIS A 18 7.00 -3.58 -8.55
CA HIS A 18 7.86 -2.50 -8.07
C HIS A 18 8.79 -2.99 -6.95
N GLY A 19 9.99 -2.43 -6.89
CA GLY A 19 10.93 -2.65 -5.78
C GLY A 19 11.22 -4.13 -5.53
N ARG A 20 10.92 -4.58 -4.32
CA ARG A 20 11.17 -5.96 -3.84
C ARG A 20 9.97 -6.89 -4.01
N SER A 21 8.82 -6.36 -4.45
CA SER A 21 7.65 -7.18 -4.71
C SER A 21 7.83 -8.03 -5.97
N SER A 22 7.05 -9.10 -6.06
CA SER A 22 7.11 -10.05 -7.17
C SER A 22 6.93 -9.34 -8.52
N GLN A 23 7.79 -9.69 -9.47
CA GLN A 23 7.78 -9.16 -10.83
C GLN A 23 6.74 -9.92 -11.66
N THR A 24 5.48 -9.47 -11.59
CA THR A 24 4.37 -10.05 -12.35
C THR A 24 4.24 -9.41 -13.73
N TRP A 25 3.88 -10.19 -14.74
CA TRP A 25 3.62 -9.68 -16.10
C TRP A 25 2.25 -9.02 -16.23
N SER A 26 1.28 -9.43 -15.40
CA SER A 26 -0.13 -9.03 -15.48
C SER A 26 -0.69 -8.53 -14.15
N GLY A 27 -1.95 -8.04 -14.20
CA GLY A 27 -2.66 -7.48 -13.05
C GLY A 27 -2.19 -6.08 -12.67
N HIS A 28 -1.70 -5.31 -13.65
CA HIS A 28 -1.23 -3.93 -13.45
C HIS A 28 -2.36 -2.92 -13.68
N ASP A 29 -3.44 -3.07 -12.91
CA ASP A 29 -4.62 -2.22 -12.91
C ASP A 29 -5.02 -1.80 -11.49
N MET A 30 -5.85 -0.75 -11.39
CA MET A 30 -6.15 -0.11 -10.11
C MET A 30 -6.92 -1.00 -9.14
N ASP A 31 -7.83 -1.84 -9.65
CA ASP A 31 -8.61 -2.76 -8.81
C ASP A 31 -7.69 -3.80 -8.18
N THR A 32 -6.73 -4.30 -8.97
CA THR A 32 -5.73 -5.25 -8.49
C THR A 32 -4.78 -4.62 -7.48
N TYR A 33 -4.34 -3.37 -7.70
CA TYR A 33 -3.51 -2.65 -6.73
C TYR A 33 -4.24 -2.39 -5.41
N ALA A 34 -5.51 -2.01 -5.46
CA ALA A 34 -6.33 -1.83 -4.26
C ALA A 34 -6.51 -3.15 -3.50
N ALA A 35 -6.68 -4.27 -4.21
CA ALA A 35 -6.75 -5.60 -3.60
C ALA A 35 -5.43 -6.02 -2.91
N ASP A 36 -4.27 -5.73 -3.51
CA ASP A 36 -2.97 -5.96 -2.88
C ASP A 36 -2.80 -5.14 -1.60
N LEU A 37 -3.16 -3.85 -1.64
CA LEU A 37 -3.15 -2.97 -0.48
C LEU A 37 -4.06 -3.53 0.62
N ALA A 38 -5.28 -3.96 0.28
CA ALA A 38 -6.21 -4.57 1.22
C ALA A 38 -5.65 -5.85 1.85
N ALA A 39 -4.94 -6.68 1.08
CA ALA A 39 -4.29 -7.88 1.60
C ALA A 39 -3.21 -7.55 2.63
N VAL A 40 -2.38 -6.52 2.38
CA VAL A 40 -1.37 -6.04 3.35
C VAL A 40 -2.03 -5.52 4.63
N VAL A 41 -3.06 -4.69 4.50
CA VAL A 41 -3.81 -4.13 5.63
C VAL A 41 -4.42 -5.25 6.49
N GLY A 42 -5.06 -6.22 5.85
CA GLY A 42 -5.66 -7.38 6.52
C GLY A 42 -4.64 -8.24 7.24
N ALA A 43 -3.53 -8.58 6.58
CA ALA A 43 -2.46 -9.40 7.16
C ALA A 43 -1.80 -8.74 8.38
N LEU A 44 -1.74 -7.40 8.41
CA LEU A 44 -1.12 -6.63 9.50
C LEU A 44 -2.12 -6.15 10.57
N GLY A 45 -3.42 -6.43 10.39
CA GLY A 45 -4.49 -6.02 11.29
C GLY A 45 -4.64 -4.50 11.43
N ALA A 46 -4.36 -3.74 10.37
CA ALA A 46 -4.31 -2.27 10.40
C ALA A 46 -5.71 -1.64 10.19
N THR A 47 -6.64 -1.84 11.13
CA THR A 47 -8.06 -1.49 10.97
C THR A 47 -8.43 -0.01 11.15
N ASN A 48 -7.57 0.78 11.81
CA ASN A 48 -7.77 2.22 12.03
C ASN A 48 -6.61 3.03 11.43
N ALA A 49 -6.25 2.71 10.19
CA ALA A 49 -5.12 3.31 9.50
C ALA A 49 -5.53 4.59 8.74
N VAL A 50 -4.60 5.54 8.68
CA VAL A 50 -4.67 6.65 7.72
C VAL A 50 -3.91 6.24 6.47
N HIS A 51 -4.59 6.22 5.33
CA HIS A 51 -3.99 5.90 4.04
C HIS A 51 -3.45 7.17 3.39
N VAL A 52 -2.16 7.14 3.00
CA VAL A 52 -1.49 8.25 2.32
C VAL A 52 -0.95 7.73 0.99
N GLY A 53 -1.41 8.34 -0.11
CA GLY A 53 -0.98 7.98 -1.45
C GLY A 53 -0.38 9.17 -2.19
N HIS A 54 0.75 8.94 -2.87
CA HIS A 54 1.39 9.93 -3.75
C HIS A 54 1.21 9.52 -5.22
N SER A 55 0.82 10.46 -6.08
CA SER A 55 0.58 10.23 -7.51
C SER A 55 -0.37 9.03 -7.72
N THR A 56 0.00 8.01 -8.49
CA THR A 56 -0.79 6.78 -8.68
C THR A 56 -1.19 6.10 -7.37
N GLY A 57 -0.37 6.19 -6.32
CA GLY A 57 -0.71 5.66 -5.00
C GLY A 57 -1.91 6.37 -4.35
N GLY A 58 -2.21 7.62 -4.74
CA GLY A 58 -3.42 8.32 -4.31
C GLY A 58 -4.68 7.68 -4.87
N CYS A 59 -4.68 7.32 -6.16
CA CYS A 59 -5.78 6.59 -6.77
C CYS A 59 -5.93 5.18 -6.16
N GLU A 60 -4.84 4.51 -5.82
CA GLU A 60 -4.86 3.18 -5.19
C GLU A 60 -5.49 3.23 -3.81
N ALA A 61 -5.15 4.25 -3.01
CA ALA A 61 -5.72 4.44 -1.68
C ALA A 61 -7.21 4.81 -1.70
N LEU A 62 -7.70 5.40 -2.81
CA LEU A 62 -9.09 5.82 -2.96
C LEU A 62 -10.01 4.71 -3.48
N ARG A 63 -9.47 3.75 -4.24
CA ARG A 63 -10.23 2.83 -5.09
C ARG A 63 -10.96 1.73 -4.33
#